data_AF-A0A930KB13-F1
#
_entry.id   AF-A0A930KB13-F1
#
_cell.length_a   1.000
_cell.length_b   1.000
_cell.length_c   1.000
_cell.angle_alpha   90.00
_cell.angle_beta   90.00
_cell.angle_gamma   90.00
#
_symmetry.space_group_name_H-M   'P 1'
#
loop_
_entity.id
_entity.type
_entity.pdbx_description
1 polymer ?
#
loop_
_entity_poly.entity_id
_entity_poly.type
_entity_poly.pdbx_seq_one_letter_code
_entity_poly.pdbx_strand_id
1 'polypeptide(L)' 'FDFVTGQIFLPIGGLLTCLFIGWYVPKKLVKDEFTNWGTTRGIFFGTYYFLIRFVCPLAILAIFLHQLGVF' A
#
# COMPACT_ATOMS: atom_id res chain seq x y z
N PHE A 1 13.17 11.22 19.83
CA PHE A 1 11.89 11.45 19.12
C PHE A 1 11.85 10.75 17.76
N ASP A 2 13.00 10.59 17.11
CA ASP A 2 13.15 10.01 15.77
C ASP A 2 12.69 8.54 15.67
N PHE A 3 12.83 7.76 16.76
CA PHE A 3 12.40 6.36 16.78
C PHE A 3 10.87 6.21 16.73
N VAL A 4 10.14 7.00 17.53
CA VAL A 4 8.68 6.94 17.57
C VAL A 4 8.08 7.52 16.29
N THR A 5 8.56 8.67 15.84
CA THR A 5 7.98 9.34 14.66
C THR A 5 8.44 8.71 13.34
N GLY A 6 9.73 8.38 13.21
CA GLY A 6 10.27 7.82 11.96
C GLY A 6 10.00 6.33 11.80
N GLN A 7 10.13 5.55 12.89
CA GLN A 7 10.04 4.09 12.79
C GLN A 7 8.65 3.55 13.08
N ILE A 8 7.78 4.25 13.84
CA ILE A 8 6.44 3.73 14.18
C ILE A 8 5.36 4.42 13.36
N PHE A 9 5.35 5.76 13.31
CA PHE A 9 4.30 6.49 12.57
C PHE A 9 4.35 6.27 11.06
N LEU A 10 5.54 6.12 10.47
CA LEU A 10 5.70 5.91 9.03
C LEU A 10 5.12 4.56 8.55
N PRO A 11 5.48 3.39 9.13
CA PRO A 11 4.87 2.13 8.75
C PRO A 11 3.39 2.07 9.13
N ILE A 12 2.97 2.64 10.27
CA ILE A 12 1.55 2.71 10.64
C ILE A 12 0.74 3.52 9.61
N GLY A 13 1.25 4.69 9.20
CA GLY A 13 0.64 5.50 8.16
C GLY A 13 0.51 4.71 6.85
N GLY A 14 1.57 4.03 6.43
CA GLY A 14 1.54 3.15 5.26
C GLY A 14 0.53 2.00 5.39
N LEU A 15 0.38 1.41 6.59
CA LEU A 15 -0.53 0.29 6.85
C LEU A 15 -1.98 0.74 6.75
N LEU A 16 -2.29 1.89 7.35
CA LEU A 16 -3.59 2.56 7.21
C LEU A 16 -3.89 2.88 5.75
N THR A 17 -2.94 3.46 5.01
CA THR A 17 -3.13 3.78 3.58
C THR A 17 -3.39 2.52 2.76
N CYS A 18 -2.67 1.42 3.00
CA CYS A 18 -2.88 0.17 2.28
C CYS A 18 -4.20 -0.51 2.63
N LEU A 19 -4.59 -0.50 3.90
CA LEU A 19 -5.89 -1.01 4.34
C LEU A 19 -7.02 -0.20 3.70
N PHE A 20 -6.87 1.13 3.66
CA PHE A 20 -7.85 2.04 3.08
C PHE A 20 -7.98 1.81 1.56
N ILE A 21 -6.87 1.78 0.82
CA ILE A 21 -6.88 1.55 -0.63
C ILE A 21 -7.32 0.12 -0.98
N GLY A 22 -6.88 -0.87 -0.21
CA GLY A 22 -7.14 -2.29 -0.47
C GLY A 22 -8.53 -2.78 -0.04
N TRP A 23 -9.21 -2.08 0.88
CA TRP A 23 -10.49 -2.52 1.43
C TRP A 23 -11.62 -1.49 1.27
N TYR A 24 -11.31 -0.21 1.42
CA TYR A 24 -12.32 0.86 1.36
C TYR A 24 -12.49 1.45 -0.04
N VAL A 25 -11.39 1.62 -0.78
CA VAL A 25 -11.46 2.23 -2.11
C VAL A 25 -12.02 1.23 -3.14
N PRO A 26 -13.12 1.56 -3.84
CA PRO A 26 -13.68 0.69 -4.84
C PRO A 26 -12.73 0.58 -6.03
N LYS A 27 -12.44 -0.66 -6.42
CA LYS A 27 -11.64 -1.06 -7.59
C LYS A 27 -12.00 -0.34 -8.90
N LYS A 28 -13.20 0.23 -9.02
CA LYS A 28 -13.59 1.10 -10.15
C LYS A 28 -12.95 2.49 -10.09
N LEU A 29 -12.96 3.14 -8.93
CA LEU A 29 -12.39 4.47 -8.74
C LEU A 29 -10.88 4.46 -9.00
N VAL A 30 -10.17 3.49 -8.40
CA VAL A 30 -8.72 3.33 -8.66
C VAL A 30 -8.48 3.00 -10.14
N LYS A 31 -9.38 2.26 -10.80
CA LYS A 31 -9.29 1.99 -12.26
C LYS A 31 -9.42 3.26 -13.08
N ASP A 32 -10.39 4.10 -12.74
CA ASP A 32 -10.69 5.34 -13.45
C ASP A 32 -9.56 6.37 -13.28
N GLU A 33 -8.99 6.47 -12.06
CA GLU A 33 -7.77 7.25 -11.78
C GLU A 33 -6.57 6.72 -12.57
N PHE A 34 -6.32 5.41 -12.55
CA PHE A 34 -5.13 4.80 -13.15
C PHE A 34 -5.20 4.72 -14.68
N THR A 35 -6.41 4.58 -15.21
CA THR A 35 -6.70 4.53 -16.65
C THR A 35 -6.74 5.94 -17.25
N ASN A 36 -6.68 6.98 -16.43
CA ASN A 36 -6.75 8.39 -16.84
C ASN A 36 -7.83 8.57 -17.92
N TRP A 37 -9.05 8.15 -17.58
CA TRP A 37 -10.21 8.28 -18.48
C TRP A 37 -10.10 7.58 -19.85
N GLY A 38 -9.35 6.49 -19.97
CA GLY A 38 -9.53 5.52 -21.06
C GLY A 38 -8.33 5.23 -21.94
N THR A 39 -7.13 5.75 -21.62
CA THR A 39 -5.96 5.65 -22.51
C THR A 39 -5.16 4.35 -22.35
N THR A 40 -5.17 3.70 -21.18
CA THR A 40 -4.26 2.56 -20.93
C THR A 40 -4.99 1.27 -20.57
N ARG A 41 -4.69 0.21 -21.32
CA ARG A 41 -5.27 -1.14 -21.28
C ARG A 41 -5.30 -1.69 -19.86
N GLY A 42 -6.51 -1.87 -19.30
CA GLY A 42 -6.80 -2.27 -17.91
C GLY A 42 -6.36 -3.67 -17.47
N ILE A 43 -5.33 -4.24 -18.10
CA ILE A 43 -4.71 -5.54 -17.80
C ILE A 43 -3.72 -5.41 -16.63
N PHE A 44 -2.91 -4.33 -16.58
CA PHE A 44 -1.97 -4.09 -15.47
C PHE A 44 -2.66 -3.73 -14.16
N PHE A 45 -3.94 -3.38 -14.20
CA PHE A 45 -4.68 -2.97 -13.04
C PHE A 45 -4.89 -4.10 -12.02
N GLY A 46 -5.15 -5.32 -12.50
CA GLY A 46 -5.31 -6.49 -11.63
C GLY A 46 -4.02 -6.77 -10.85
N THR A 47 -2.88 -6.72 -11.53
CA THR A 47 -1.55 -6.89 -10.93
C THR A 47 -1.24 -5.77 -9.94
N TYR A 48 -1.47 -4.51 -10.30
CA TYR A 48 -1.26 -3.37 -9.40
C TYR A 48 -2.09 -3.48 -8.11
N TYR A 49 -3.37 -3.82 -8.24
CA TYR A 49 -4.23 -4.01 -7.08
C TYR A 49 -3.79 -5.18 -6.19
N PHE A 50 -3.29 -6.25 -6.81
CA PHE A 50 -2.69 -7.38 -6.09
C PHE A 50 -1.42 -6.97 -5.34
N LEU A 51 -0.55 -6.15 -5.96
CA LEU A 51 0.61 -5.57 -5.28
C LEU A 51 0.21 -4.71 -4.09
N ILE A 52 -0.77 -3.83 -4.21
CA ILE A 52 -1.19 -3.01 -3.06
C ILE A 52 -1.77 -3.86 -1.95
N ARG A 53 -2.56 -4.89 -2.29
CA ARG A 53 -3.21 -5.75 -1.29
C ARG A 53 -2.27 -6.77 -0.64
N PHE A 54 -1.20 -7.20 -1.31
CA PHE A 54 -0.24 -8.18 -0.80
C PHE A 54 1.16 -7.63 -0.56
N VAL A 55 1.76 -6.95 -1.54
CA VAL A 55 3.15 -6.46 -1.45
C VAL A 55 3.28 -5.31 -0.46
N CYS A 56 2.37 -4.34 -0.47
CA CYS A 56 2.47 -3.23 0.48
C CYS A 56 2.32 -3.63 1.96
N PRO A 57 1.31 -4.43 2.39
CA PRO A 57 1.26 -4.87 3.78
C PRO A 57 2.47 -5.73 4.15
N LEU A 58 2.98 -6.54 3.23
CA LEU A 58 4.17 -7.37 3.48
C LEU A 58 5.45 -6.53 3.61
N ALA A 59 5.60 -5.47 2.82
CA ALA A 59 6.70 -4.51 2.94
C ALA A 59 6.65 -3.75 4.28
N ILE A 60 5.47 -3.31 4.71
CA ILE A 60 5.30 -2.64 6.00
C ILE A 60 5.61 -3.61 7.15
N LEU A 61 5.17 -4.86 7.05
CA LEU A 61 5.45 -5.90 8.02
C LEU A 61 6.96 -6.21 8.09
N ALA A 62 7.66 -6.22 6.95
CA ALA A 62 9.11 -6.37 6.90
C ALA A 62 9.86 -5.18 7.55
N ILE A 63 9.43 -3.94 7.28
CA ILE A 63 9.97 -2.74 7.91
C ILE A 63 9.78 -2.80 9.44
N PHE A 64 8.59 -3.22 9.88
CA PHE A 64 8.26 -3.36 11.29
C PHE A 64 9.11 -4.44 11.98
N LEU A 65 9.33 -5.59 11.34
CA LEU A 65 10.24 -6.63 11.84
C LEU A 65 11.69 -6.13 11.97
N HIS A 66 12.16 -5.39 10.97
CA HIS A 66 13.50 -4.80 10.98
C HIS A 66 13.65 -3.77 12.10
N GLN A 67 12.62 -2.95 12.35
CA GLN A 67 12.62 -1.99 13.47
C GLN A 67 12.52 -2.64 14.85
N LEU A 68 11.91 -3.82 14.95
CA LEU A 68 11.87 -4.64 16.17
C LEU A 68 13.21 -5.35 16.46
N GLY A 69 14.22 -5.23 15.58
CA GLY A 69 15.55 -5.79 15.80
C GLY A 69 15.63 -7.31 15.67
N VAL A 70 14.69 -7.92 14.93
CA VAL A 70 14.69 -9.36 14.64
C VAL A 70 15.68 -9.70 13.52
N PHE A 71 16.19 -8.70 12.79
CA PHE A 71 17.22 -8.78 11.75
C PHE A 71 18.28 -7.69 11.95
#